data_AF-A0A1G2QFC4-F1
#
_entry.id   AF-A0A1G2QFC4-F1
#
_cell.length_a   1.000
_cell.length_b   1.000
_cell.length_c   1.000
_cell.angle_alpha   90.00
_cell.angle_beta   90.00
_cell.angle_gamma   90.00
#
_symmetry.space_group_name_H-M   'P 1'
#
loop_
_entity.id
_entity.type
_entity.pdbx_description
1 polymer ?
#
loop_
_entity_poly.entity_id
_entity_poly.type
_entity_poly.pdbx_seq_one_letter_code
_entity_poly.pdbx_strand_id
1 'polypeptide(L)'
;MILTTHSLIGASVAAVLTKDPVIAFSVGMASHYLSDTIPHWDYELGSKINDDPKNPLGVDLDLKSTDFIFDLSKVMIDLAFGILASIFIFISLLELNPLIVILGAVGGALPDFLQLAYMKIRREPFVTLQKIHNFFHSEKYHLKEKPVTGALWQLGLVLLVVISSLALLVALN
;
A
#
# COMPACT_ATOMS: atom_id res chain seq x y z
N MET A 1 3.38 -0.24 4.67
CA MET A 1 3.79 -1.64 4.29
C MET A 1 4.41 -1.62 2.88
N ILE A 2 4.74 -2.76 2.29
CA ILE A 2 5.08 -2.82 0.84
C ILE A 2 3.82 -2.69 -0.02
N LEU A 3 3.96 -2.16 -1.23
CA LEU A 3 2.85 -1.85 -2.14
C LEU A 3 2.06 -3.09 -2.55
N THR A 4 2.73 -4.24 -2.72
CA THR A 4 2.06 -5.52 -2.98
C THR A 4 1.00 -5.82 -1.94
N THR A 5 1.30 -5.62 -0.66
CA THR A 5 0.37 -5.89 0.44
C THR A 5 -0.83 -4.94 0.35
N HIS A 6 -0.59 -3.65 0.16
CA HIS A 6 -1.65 -2.66 0.07
C HIS A 6 -2.58 -2.88 -1.13
N SER A 7 -2.02 -3.19 -2.31
CA SER A 7 -2.81 -3.49 -3.49
C SER A 7 -3.67 -4.75 -3.32
N LEU A 8 -3.10 -5.84 -2.80
CA LEU A 8 -3.85 -7.08 -2.58
C LEU A 8 -4.95 -6.93 -1.54
N ILE A 9 -4.69 -6.25 -0.42
CA ILE A 9 -5.71 -5.97 0.59
C ILE A 9 -6.80 -5.07 0.01
N GLY A 10 -6.42 -4.01 -0.70
CA GLY A 10 -7.37 -3.08 -1.32
C GLY A 10 -8.29 -3.78 -2.33
N ALA A 11 -7.73 -4.62 -3.20
CA ALA A 11 -8.50 -5.46 -4.12
C ALA A 11 -9.45 -6.42 -3.36
N SER A 12 -8.94 -7.10 -2.34
CA SER A 12 -9.69 -8.08 -1.54
C SER A 12 -10.89 -7.47 -0.85
N VAL A 13 -10.72 -6.28 -0.26
CA VAL A 13 -11.77 -5.54 0.45
C VAL A 13 -12.81 -4.99 -0.53
N ALA A 14 -12.36 -4.37 -1.62
CA ALA A 14 -13.25 -3.83 -2.65
C ALA A 14 -14.12 -4.92 -3.30
N ALA A 15 -13.51 -6.06 -3.63
CA ALA A 15 -14.18 -7.19 -4.25
C ALA A 15 -15.35 -7.75 -3.41
N VAL A 16 -15.21 -7.72 -2.08
CA VAL A 16 -16.24 -8.22 -1.15
C VAL A 16 -17.31 -7.17 -0.87
N LEU A 17 -16.91 -5.92 -0.63
CA LEU A 17 -17.80 -4.94 -0.02
C LEU A 17 -18.72 -4.22 -1.00
N THR A 18 -18.38 -4.16 -2.29
CA THR A 18 -19.10 -3.26 -3.19
C THR A 18 -19.05 -3.65 -4.66
N LYS A 19 -20.03 -3.15 -5.41
CA LYS A 19 -20.06 -3.13 -6.88
C LYS A 19 -19.95 -1.71 -7.44
N ASP A 20 -19.82 -0.71 -6.57
CA ASP A 20 -19.67 0.70 -6.94
C ASP A 20 -18.18 1.07 -7.07
N PRO A 21 -17.75 1.63 -8.21
CA PRO A 21 -16.35 2.00 -8.46
C PRO A 21 -15.78 3.03 -7.47
N VAL A 22 -16.58 4.02 -7.07
CA VAL A 22 -16.12 5.09 -6.16
C VAL A 22 -15.92 4.53 -4.76
N ILE A 23 -16.85 3.69 -4.31
CA ILE A 23 -16.71 2.97 -3.04
C ILE A 23 -15.51 2.03 -3.11
N ALA A 24 -15.31 1.30 -4.21
CA ALA A 24 -14.19 0.36 -4.38
C ALA A 24 -12.82 1.05 -4.17
N PHE A 25 -12.63 2.18 -4.85
CA PHE A 25 -11.44 3.00 -4.66
C PHE A 25 -11.31 3.52 -3.22
N SER A 26 -12.41 4.01 -2.64
CA SER A 26 -12.40 4.62 -1.30
C SER A 26 -12.10 3.59 -0.21
N VAL A 27 -12.68 2.38 -0.28
CA VAL A 27 -12.39 1.31 0.69
C VAL A 27 -11.00 0.73 0.49
N GLY A 28 -10.51 0.68 -0.75
CA GLY A 28 -9.11 0.36 -1.05
C GLY A 28 -8.17 1.33 -0.33
N MET A 29 -8.38 2.63 -0.50
CA MET A 29 -7.58 3.66 0.17
C MET A 29 -7.72 3.63 1.69
N ALA A 30 -8.92 3.40 2.23
CA ALA A 30 -9.11 3.25 3.67
C ALA A 30 -8.35 2.03 4.21
N SER A 31 -8.33 0.92 3.47
CA SER A 31 -7.62 -0.30 3.86
C SER A 31 -6.12 -0.10 3.99
N HIS A 32 -5.52 0.80 3.20
CA HIS A 32 -4.11 1.19 3.33
C HIS A 32 -3.82 1.73 4.73
N TYR A 33 -4.53 2.81 5.11
CA TYR A 33 -4.32 3.46 6.40
C TYR A 33 -4.58 2.52 7.57
N LEU A 34 -5.59 1.65 7.48
CA LEU A 34 -5.84 0.64 8.50
C LEU A 34 -4.70 -0.39 8.58
N SER A 35 -4.17 -0.83 7.44
CA SER A 35 -3.09 -1.81 7.38
C SER A 35 -1.76 -1.26 7.90
N ASP A 36 -1.54 0.05 7.87
CA ASP A 36 -0.34 0.64 8.48
C ASP A 36 -0.43 0.82 10.01
N THR A 37 -1.60 0.57 10.62
CA THR A 37 -1.74 0.59 12.09
C THR A 37 -1.37 -0.74 12.76
N ILE A 38 -1.11 -1.79 11.98
CA ILE A 38 -0.70 -3.10 12.48
C ILE A 38 0.79 -3.31 12.24
N PRO A 39 1.44 -4.27 12.95
CA PRO A 39 2.85 -4.55 12.75
C PRO A 39 3.20 -4.76 11.27
N HIS A 40 4.24 -4.09 10.77
CA HIS A 40 4.62 -4.20 9.37
C HIS A 40 6.10 -3.90 9.13
N TRP A 41 6.56 -4.19 7.93
CA TRP A 41 7.86 -3.82 7.40
C TRP A 41 7.70 -3.14 6.04
N ASP A 42 8.59 -2.20 5.77
CA ASP A 42 8.81 -1.60 4.47
C ASP A 42 10.32 -1.55 4.17
N TYR A 43 10.67 -1.35 2.90
CA TYR A 43 12.06 -1.18 2.51
C TYR A 43 12.52 0.25 2.75
N GLU A 44 13.76 0.41 3.20
CA GLU A 44 14.41 1.71 3.25
C GLU A 44 14.71 2.23 1.83
N LEU A 45 14.47 3.52 1.62
CA LEU A 45 14.79 4.22 0.38
C LEU A 45 16.12 4.93 0.54
N GLY A 46 17.14 4.51 -0.23
CA GLY A 46 18.48 5.09 -0.17
C GLY A 46 18.54 6.55 -0.66
N SER A 47 17.57 6.96 -1.47
CA SER A 47 17.43 8.32 -1.98
C SER A 47 16.81 9.32 -1.00
N LYS A 48 16.36 8.88 0.19
CA LYS A 48 15.84 9.78 1.24
C LYS A 48 16.96 10.64 1.81
N ILE A 49 16.70 11.94 1.93
CA ILE A 49 17.58 12.90 2.60
C ILE A 49 16.77 13.71 3.62
N ASN A 50 17.46 14.26 4.63
CA ASN A 50 16.83 15.00 5.74
C ASN A 50 15.76 14.19 6.51
N ASP A 51 15.94 12.86 6.59
CA ASP A 51 15.10 11.97 7.38
C ASP A 51 15.49 12.05 8.87
N ASP A 52 14.96 13.06 9.57
CA ASP A 52 15.18 13.29 11.00
C ASP A 52 13.94 12.88 11.79
N PRO A 53 14.03 11.92 12.74
CA PRO A 53 12.92 11.54 13.61
C PRO A 53 12.29 12.71 14.39
N LYS A 54 13.04 13.79 14.66
CA LYS A 54 12.54 15.00 15.31
C LYS A 54 11.77 15.92 14.38
N ASN A 55 11.93 15.75 13.07
CA ASN A 55 11.24 16.50 12.03
C ASN A 55 10.75 15.55 10.91
N PRO A 56 9.72 14.73 11.17
CA PRO A 56 9.23 13.72 10.22
C PRO A 56 8.62 14.31 8.94
N LEU A 57 8.36 15.61 8.91
CA LEU A 57 7.89 16.33 7.72
C LEU A 57 9.05 16.90 6.89
N GLY A 58 10.29 16.83 7.38
CA GLY A 58 11.48 17.39 6.74
C GLY A 58 12.08 16.54 5.61
N VAL A 59 11.63 15.30 5.44
CA VAL A 59 12.17 14.31 4.48
C VAL A 59 12.02 14.77 3.02
N ASP A 60 13.10 14.68 2.24
CA ASP A 60 13.17 14.95 0.78
C ASP A 60 13.70 13.70 0.05
N LEU A 61 13.66 13.75 -1.28
CA LEU A 61 14.29 12.77 -2.16
C LEU A 61 15.39 13.44 -3.00
N ASP A 62 16.57 12.83 -2.99
CA ASP A 62 17.62 13.17 -3.95
C ASP A 62 17.36 12.49 -5.30
N LEU A 63 16.61 13.18 -6.16
CA LEU A 63 16.25 12.70 -7.50
C LEU A 63 17.45 12.51 -8.44
N LYS A 64 18.63 13.03 -8.08
CA LYS A 64 19.85 12.93 -8.91
C LYS A 64 20.72 11.73 -8.52
N SER A 65 20.47 11.10 -7.38
CA SER A 65 21.25 9.95 -6.94
C SER A 65 20.94 8.73 -7.81
N THR A 66 21.92 7.83 -7.93
CA THR A 66 21.69 6.51 -8.51
C THR A 66 20.70 5.71 -7.67
N ASP A 67 20.68 5.96 -6.36
CA ASP A 67 19.78 5.29 -5.42
C ASP A 67 18.31 5.60 -5.73
N PHE A 68 18.00 6.78 -6.25
CA PHE A 68 16.63 7.12 -6.67
C PHE A 68 16.13 6.19 -7.78
N ILE A 69 16.99 5.85 -8.75
CA ILE A 69 16.61 4.93 -9.83
C ILE A 69 16.36 3.53 -9.25
N PHE A 70 17.24 3.05 -8.37
CA PHE A 70 17.05 1.75 -7.72
C PHE A 70 15.79 1.72 -6.84
N ASP A 71 15.54 2.77 -6.07
CA ASP A 71 14.35 2.93 -5.24
C ASP A 71 13.08 2.93 -6.09
N LEU A 72 13.04 3.74 -7.15
CA LEU A 72 11.92 3.78 -8.07
C LEU A 72 11.68 2.42 -8.73
N SER A 73 12.73 1.73 -9.18
CA SER A 73 12.59 0.39 -9.76
C SER A 73 12.02 -0.62 -8.76
N LYS A 74 12.52 -0.64 -7.51
CA LYS A 74 11.99 -1.52 -6.44
C LYS A 74 10.50 -1.26 -6.21
N VAL A 75 10.12 0.00 -6.01
CA VAL A 75 8.73 0.45 -5.78
C VAL A 75 7.82 0.06 -6.94
N MET A 76 8.26 0.30 -8.18
CA MET A 76 7.44 0.01 -9.36
C MET A 76 7.30 -1.50 -9.62
N ILE A 77 8.33 -2.30 -9.36
CA ILE A 77 8.24 -3.77 -9.45
C ILE A 77 7.29 -4.33 -8.39
N ASP A 78 7.38 -3.82 -7.15
CA ASP A 78 6.49 -4.18 -6.05
C ASP A 78 5.03 -3.82 -6.37
N LEU A 79 4.76 -2.61 -6.85
CA LEU A 79 3.42 -2.23 -7.32
C LEU A 79 2.94 -3.17 -8.43
N ALA A 80 3.76 -3.40 -9.46
CA ALA A 80 3.38 -4.23 -10.59
C ALA A 80 3.02 -5.64 -10.12
N PHE A 81 3.79 -6.22 -9.20
CA PHE A 81 3.49 -7.51 -8.61
C PHE A 81 2.15 -7.50 -7.86
N GLY A 82 1.88 -6.50 -7.02
CA GLY A 82 0.61 -6.34 -6.32
C GLY A 82 -0.60 -6.25 -7.24
N ILE A 83 -0.53 -5.42 -8.28
CA ILE A 83 -1.60 -5.24 -9.27
C ILE A 83 -1.80 -6.53 -10.09
N LEU A 84 -0.73 -7.13 -10.60
CA LEU A 84 -0.82 -8.36 -11.40
C LEU A 84 -1.36 -9.54 -10.58
N ALA A 85 -0.93 -9.68 -9.32
CA ALA A 85 -1.47 -10.70 -8.42
C ALA A 85 -2.98 -10.47 -8.15
N SER A 86 -3.39 -9.21 -7.95
CA SER A 86 -4.80 -8.86 -7.77
C SER A 86 -5.64 -9.19 -9.01
N ILE A 87 -5.12 -8.88 -10.21
CA ILE A 87 -5.77 -9.23 -11.49
C ILE A 87 -5.87 -10.76 -11.61
N PHE A 88 -4.78 -11.48 -11.39
CA PHE A 88 -4.77 -12.93 -11.53
C PHE A 88 -5.77 -13.60 -10.58
N ILE A 89 -5.74 -13.25 -9.29
CA ILE A 89 -6.60 -13.87 -8.27
C ILE A 89 -8.06 -13.49 -8.48
N PHE A 90 -8.39 -12.20 -8.55
CA PHE A 90 -9.79 -11.77 -8.48
C PHE A 90 -10.46 -11.66 -9.84
N ILE A 91 -9.71 -11.40 -10.92
CA ILE A 91 -10.29 -11.27 -12.26
C ILE A 91 -10.14 -12.58 -13.02
N SER A 92 -8.93 -13.14 -13.11
CA SER A 92 -8.70 -14.33 -13.94
C SER A 92 -9.21 -15.62 -13.30
N LEU A 93 -9.05 -15.80 -11.98
CA LEU A 93 -9.51 -17.02 -11.31
C LEU A 93 -10.96 -16.97 -10.83
N LEU A 94 -11.47 -15.78 -10.47
CA LEU A 94 -12.82 -15.62 -9.90
C LEU A 94 -13.81 -14.86 -10.80
N GLU A 95 -13.35 -14.38 -11.95
CA GLU A 95 -14.18 -13.67 -12.93
C GLU A 95 -14.92 -12.43 -12.36
N LEU A 96 -14.34 -11.77 -11.35
CA LEU A 96 -14.93 -10.56 -10.77
C LEU A 96 -14.76 -9.35 -11.70
N ASN A 97 -15.57 -8.32 -11.44
CA ASN A 97 -15.56 -7.10 -12.22
C ASN A 97 -14.16 -6.43 -12.19
N PRO A 98 -13.48 -6.30 -13.35
CA PRO A 98 -12.13 -5.74 -13.42
C PRO A 98 -11.99 -4.34 -12.84
N LEU A 99 -13.00 -3.49 -13.06
CA LEU A 99 -12.97 -2.11 -12.61
C LEU A 99 -12.94 -2.01 -11.08
N ILE A 100 -13.71 -2.86 -10.40
CA ILE A 100 -13.78 -2.88 -8.93
C ILE A 100 -12.46 -3.36 -8.34
N VAL A 101 -11.90 -4.44 -8.87
CA VAL A 101 -10.62 -5.00 -8.42
C VAL A 101 -9.49 -4.01 -8.61
N ILE A 102 -9.37 -3.42 -9.82
CA ILE A 102 -8.30 -2.48 -10.14
C ILE A 102 -8.42 -1.21 -9.29
N LEU A 103 -9.62 -0.64 -9.13
CA LEU A 103 -9.80 0.56 -8.33
C LEU A 103 -9.51 0.31 -6.84
N GLY A 104 -9.88 -0.85 -6.31
CA GLY A 104 -9.51 -1.25 -4.94
C GLY A 104 -8.00 -1.36 -4.79
N ALA A 105 -7.32 -2.02 -5.73
CA ALA A 105 -5.87 -2.22 -5.69
C ALA A 105 -5.08 -0.90 -5.83
N VAL A 106 -5.51 -0.03 -6.75
CA VAL A 106 -4.94 1.30 -6.95
C VAL A 106 -5.22 2.19 -5.76
N GLY A 107 -6.44 2.17 -5.22
CA GLY A 107 -6.81 2.91 -4.01
C GLY A 107 -5.92 2.53 -2.83
N GLY A 108 -5.67 1.23 -2.64
CA GLY A 108 -4.76 0.74 -1.59
C GLY A 108 -3.31 1.20 -1.76
N ALA A 109 -2.78 1.25 -2.98
CA ALA A 109 -1.41 1.68 -3.23
C ALA A 109 -1.23 3.22 -3.23
N LEU A 110 -2.29 3.99 -3.47
CA LEU A 110 -2.19 5.42 -3.73
C LEU A 110 -1.53 6.25 -2.62
N PRO A 111 -1.81 6.03 -1.31
CA PRO A 111 -1.25 6.89 -0.28
C PRO A 111 0.29 6.95 -0.25
N ASP A 112 0.98 5.84 -0.57
CA ASP A 112 2.45 5.81 -0.67
C ASP A 112 2.96 6.66 -1.85
N PHE A 113 2.26 6.65 -2.99
CA PHE A 113 2.59 7.55 -4.11
C PHE A 113 2.39 9.01 -3.75
N LEU A 114 1.35 9.31 -2.96
CA LEU A 114 1.11 10.67 -2.46
C LEU A 114 2.20 11.11 -1.47
N GLN A 115 2.76 10.19 -0.68
CA GLN A 115 3.93 10.44 0.15
C GLN A 115 5.19 10.73 -0.69
N LEU A 116 5.46 9.96 -1.76
CA LEU A 116 6.56 10.26 -2.68
C LEU A 116 6.41 11.64 -3.33
N ALA A 117 5.19 12.00 -3.74
CA ALA A 117 4.88 13.33 -4.27
C ALA A 117 5.07 14.43 -3.22
N TYR A 118 4.66 14.18 -1.98
CA TYR A 118 4.83 15.10 -0.85
C TYR A 118 6.32 15.44 -0.64
N MET A 119 7.20 14.43 -0.62
CA MET A 119 8.63 14.61 -0.34
C MET A 119 9.25 15.71 -1.21
N LYS A 120 8.77 15.88 -2.45
CA LYS A 120 9.26 16.91 -3.37
C LYS A 120 8.42 18.18 -3.45
N ILE A 121 7.09 18.06 -3.50
CA ILE A 121 6.21 19.21 -3.75
C ILE A 121 6.10 20.08 -2.50
N ARG A 122 5.90 19.45 -1.32
CA ARG A 122 5.75 20.11 0.00
C ARG A 122 4.77 21.28 0.04
N ARG A 123 3.62 21.13 -0.62
CA ARG A 123 2.51 22.11 -0.62
C ARG A 123 1.20 21.39 -0.33
N GLU A 124 0.16 22.14 0.02
CA GLU A 124 -1.17 21.56 0.12
C GLU A 124 -1.67 21.07 -1.26
N PRO A 125 -2.45 19.96 -1.32
CA PRO A 125 -2.93 19.15 -0.19
C PRO A 125 -1.94 18.08 0.30
N PHE A 126 -0.78 17.92 -0.33
CA PHE A 126 0.19 16.85 -0.03
C PHE A 126 0.72 16.92 1.41
N VAL A 127 0.88 18.11 1.98
CA VAL A 127 1.28 18.29 3.38
C VAL A 127 0.23 17.70 4.33
N THR A 128 -1.04 18.02 4.11
CA THR A 128 -2.13 17.43 4.90
C THR A 128 -2.21 15.92 4.73
N LEU A 129 -2.10 15.43 3.50
CA LEU A 129 -2.09 14.00 3.20
C LEU A 129 -0.92 13.27 3.90
N GLN A 130 0.28 13.87 3.93
CA GLN A 130 1.42 13.30 4.65
C GLN A 130 1.17 13.26 6.15
N LYS A 131 0.55 14.29 6.73
CA LYS A 131 0.20 14.29 8.17
C LYS A 131 -0.77 13.16 8.50
N ILE A 132 -1.76 12.93 7.63
CA ILE A 132 -2.70 11.82 7.76
C ILE A 132 -1.95 10.49 7.65
N HIS A 133 -1.12 10.32 6.63
CA HIS A 133 -0.31 9.12 6.45
C HIS A 133 0.56 8.84 7.69
N ASN A 134 1.32 9.83 8.19
CA ASN A 134 2.14 9.69 9.41
C ASN A 134 1.33 9.38 10.67
N PHE A 135 0.07 9.82 10.75
CA PHE A 135 -0.80 9.51 11.89
C PHE A 135 -1.14 8.02 11.96
N PHE A 136 -1.45 7.39 10.81
CA PHE A 136 -1.73 5.96 10.73
C PHE A 136 -0.45 5.12 10.72
N HIS A 137 0.59 5.61 10.06
CA HIS A 137 1.90 4.97 9.93
C HIS A 137 2.75 5.17 11.19
N SER A 138 2.40 4.46 12.27
CA SER A 138 3.08 4.59 13.54
C SER A 138 4.37 3.76 13.59
N GLU A 139 5.50 4.42 13.87
CA GLU A 139 6.83 3.81 14.08
C GLU A 139 6.82 2.71 15.15
N LYS A 140 5.87 2.72 16.09
CA LYS A 140 5.72 1.68 17.11
C LYS A 140 5.44 0.30 16.52
N TYR A 141 4.77 0.24 15.37
CA TYR A 141 4.41 -0.99 14.69
C TYR A 141 5.45 -1.43 13.66
N HIS A 142 6.54 -0.68 13.54
CA HIS A 142 7.53 -0.93 12.51
C HIS A 142 8.52 -2.02 12.91
N LEU A 143 8.62 -3.07 12.09
CA LEU A 143 9.54 -4.19 12.23
C LEU A 143 10.84 -3.96 11.43
N LYS A 144 11.32 -2.69 11.34
CA LYS A 144 12.47 -2.28 10.50
C LYS A 144 13.70 -3.17 10.68
N GLU A 145 14.06 -3.50 11.92
CA GLU A 145 15.23 -4.33 12.26
C GLU A 145 15.02 -5.84 12.04
N LYS A 146 13.81 -6.27 11.67
CA LYS A 146 13.43 -7.70 11.54
C LYS A 146 12.78 -7.97 10.18
N PRO A 147 13.50 -7.78 9.05
CA PRO A 147 12.92 -7.87 7.70
C PRO A 147 12.26 -9.22 7.41
N VAL A 148 12.87 -10.33 7.84
CA VAL A 148 12.30 -11.68 7.64
C VAL A 148 10.99 -11.84 8.43
N THR A 149 10.98 -11.42 9.70
CA THR A 149 9.77 -11.51 10.53
C THR A 149 8.66 -10.60 10.00
N GLY A 150 9.01 -9.39 9.56
CA GLY A 150 8.09 -8.45 8.92
C GLY A 150 7.47 -9.04 7.65
N ALA A 151 8.30 -9.53 6.73
CA ALA A 151 7.83 -10.15 5.50
C ALA A 151 6.92 -11.37 5.74
N LEU A 152 7.28 -12.25 6.68
CA LEU A 152 6.44 -13.41 7.03
C LEU A 152 5.11 -12.99 7.65
N TRP A 153 5.11 -11.97 8.52
CA TRP A 153 3.90 -11.42 9.11
C TRP A 153 2.97 -10.83 8.03
N GLN A 154 3.51 -10.02 7.12
CA GLN A 154 2.73 -9.43 6.03
C GLN A 154 2.19 -10.49 5.07
N LEU A 155 2.98 -11.52 4.76
CA LEU A 155 2.51 -12.66 3.98
C LEU A 155 1.34 -13.36 4.68
N GLY A 156 1.47 -13.63 5.98
CA GLY A 156 0.39 -14.22 6.78
C GLY A 156 -0.88 -13.37 6.77
N LEU A 157 -0.75 -12.04 6.92
CA LEU A 157 -1.88 -11.12 6.83
C LEU A 157 -2.53 -11.13 5.45
N VAL A 158 -1.75 -11.02 4.38
CA VAL A 158 -2.27 -11.04 3.01
C VAL A 158 -3.03 -12.33 2.74
N LEU A 159 -2.46 -13.48 3.12
CA LEU A 159 -3.13 -14.77 2.98
C LEU A 159 -4.42 -14.82 3.77
N LEU A 160 -4.41 -14.36 5.03
CA LEU A 160 -5.61 -14.30 5.86
C LEU A 160 -6.71 -13.45 5.22
N VAL A 161 -6.39 -12.25 4.75
CA VAL A 161 -7.35 -11.33 4.12
C VAL A 161 -7.88 -11.93 2.81
N VAL A 162 -7.00 -12.40 1.93
CA VAL A 162 -7.40 -13.00 0.65
C VAL A 162 -8.28 -14.22 0.88
N ILE A 163 -7.88 -15.17 1.72
CA ILE A 163 -8.66 -16.39 2.00
C ILE A 163 -10.01 -16.04 2.63
N SER A 164 -10.04 -15.08 3.55
CA SER A 164 -11.31 -14.63 4.16
C SER A 164 -12.23 -13.98 3.12
N SER A 165 -11.70 -13.16 2.22
CA SER A 165 -12.45 -12.58 1.11
C SER A 165 -12.98 -13.65 0.17
N LEU A 166 -12.18 -14.67 -0.18
CA LEU A 166 -12.63 -15.80 -0.99
C LEU A 166 -13.77 -16.56 -0.32
N ALA A 167 -13.63 -16.88 0.96
CA ALA A 167 -14.65 -17.59 1.73
C ALA A 167 -15.97 -16.80 1.78
N LEU A 168 -15.89 -15.48 1.97
CA LEU A 168 -17.06 -14.59 1.95
C LEU A 168 -17.71 -14.53 0.56
N LEU A 169 -16.92 -14.41 -0.51
CA LEU A 169 -17.44 -14.39 -1.88
C LEU A 169 -18.16 -15.69 -2.24
N VAL A 170 -17.64 -16.84 -1.79
CA VAL A 170 -18.30 -18.14 -1.98
C VAL A 170 -19.59 -18.23 -1.15
N ALA A 171 -19.61 -17.69 0.06
CA ALA A 171 -20.80 -17.74 0.93
C ALA A 171 -21.94 -16.80 0.49
N LEU A 172 -21.63 -15.76 -0.29
CA LEU A 172 -22.59 -14.75 -0.77
C LEU A 172 -23.17 -15.07 -2.17
N ASN A 173 -22.63 -16.06 -2.87
CA ASN A 173 -23.11 -16.57 -4.15
C ASN A 173 -23.94 -17.84 -3.96
#